data_AF-A0A1M6QY37-F1
#
_entry.id   AF-A0A1M6QY37-F1
#
_cell.length_a   1.000
_cell.length_b   1.000
_cell.length_c   1.000
_cell.angle_alpha   90.00
_cell.angle_beta   90.00
_cell.angle_gamma   90.00
#
_symmetry.space_group_name_H-M   'P 1'
#
loop_
_entity.id
_entity.type
_entity.pdbx_description
1 polymer ?
#
loop_
_entity_poly.entity_id
_entity_poly.type
_entity_poly.pdbx_seq_one_letter_code
_entity_poly.pdbx_strand_id
1 'polypeptide(L)'
;MGNKTITQKDLDLIRIEAEAIESTDDKYYLMEQLHKYIQAIEAQLKKSEKNNKTDNDRQTIEELQSLHDYAMEIRAYIMGRKIGRKRYGLFVEYPEGYDG
;
A
#
# COMPACT_ATOMS: atom_id res chain seq x y z
N MET A 1 0.52 22.62 3.27
CA MET A 1 0.78 21.28 2.71
C MET A 1 -0.16 21.09 1.54
N GLY A 2 0.33 20.88 0.32
CA GLY A 2 -0.53 20.70 -0.85
C GLY A 2 -1.36 19.43 -0.69
N ASN A 3 -2.68 19.54 -0.84
CA ASN A 3 -3.56 18.38 -0.91
C ASN A 3 -3.23 17.62 -2.20
N LYS A 4 -2.36 16.61 -2.11
CA LYS A 4 -2.04 15.74 -3.23
C LYS A 4 -3.31 14.96 -3.57
N THR A 5 -3.88 15.19 -4.74
CA THR A 5 -5.02 14.39 -5.23
C THR A 5 -4.52 12.98 -5.48
N ILE A 6 -5.09 12.02 -4.78
CA ILE A 6 -4.69 10.61 -4.90
C ILE A 6 -5.41 10.05 -6.11
N THR A 7 -4.65 9.47 -7.01
CA THR A 7 -5.20 8.86 -8.22
C THR A 7 -5.18 7.34 -8.09
N GLN A 8 -6.04 6.68 -8.88
CA GLN A 8 -6.07 5.22 -8.96
C GLN A 8 -4.69 4.62 -9.31
N LYS A 9 -3.92 5.34 -10.13
CA LYS A 9 -2.53 4.96 -10.49
C LYS A 9 -1.60 4.85 -9.28
N ASP A 10 -1.78 5.71 -8.27
CA ASP A 10 -0.96 5.67 -7.06
C ASP A 10 -1.26 4.39 -6.25
N LEU A 11 -2.54 3.98 -6.19
CA LEU A 11 -2.95 2.74 -5.53
C LEU A 11 -2.49 1.50 -6.32
N ASP A 12 -2.55 1.55 -7.65
CA ASP A 12 -2.03 0.47 -8.50
C ASP A 12 -0.53 0.27 -8.34
N LEU A 13 0.24 1.35 -8.19
CA LEU A 13 1.67 1.27 -7.91
C LEU A 13 1.94 0.53 -6.59
N ILE A 14 1.22 0.88 -5.52
CA ILE A 14 1.34 0.20 -4.21
C ILE A 14 0.98 -1.28 -4.34
N ARG A 15 -0.02 -1.62 -5.15
CA ARG A 15 -0.41 -3.00 -5.39
C ARG A 15 0.71 -3.80 -6.06
N ILE A 16 1.36 -3.22 -7.09
CA ILE A 16 2.50 -3.86 -7.76
C ILE A 16 3.69 -3.99 -6.79
N GLU A 17 3.99 -2.96 -6.01
CA GLU A 17 5.04 -3.04 -4.99
C GLU A 17 4.70 -4.06 -3.89
N ALA A 18 3.41 -4.18 -3.55
CA ALA A 18 2.91 -5.19 -2.61
C ALA A 18 3.11 -6.61 -3.13
N GLU A 19 3.20 -6.84 -4.45
CA GLU A 19 3.57 -8.11 -5.08
C GLU A 19 5.09 -8.38 -5.02
N ALA A 20 5.92 -7.36 -4.78
CA ALA A 20 7.36 -7.50 -4.64
C ALA A 20 7.85 -7.56 -3.18
N ILE A 21 6.97 -7.58 -2.17
CA ILE A 21 7.36 -7.67 -0.75
C ILE A 21 8.18 -8.93 -0.47
N GLU A 22 9.42 -8.73 0.00
CA GLU A 22 10.31 -9.80 0.43
C GLU A 22 10.70 -9.72 1.90
N SER A 23 10.59 -8.54 2.53
CA SER A 23 10.92 -8.30 3.93
C SER A 23 9.72 -7.81 4.74
N THR A 24 9.81 -7.95 6.05
CA THR A 24 8.84 -7.36 6.99
C THR A 24 8.91 -5.84 6.97
N ASP A 25 10.10 -5.28 6.75
CA ASP A 25 10.29 -3.83 6.68
C ASP A 25 9.59 -3.24 5.45
N ASP A 26 9.70 -3.89 4.29
CA ASP A 26 8.97 -3.50 3.06
C ASP A 26 7.46 -3.50 3.29
N LYS A 27 6.97 -4.52 4.01
CA LYS A 27 5.56 -4.64 4.39
C LYS A 27 5.12 -3.48 5.28
N TYR A 28 5.92 -3.09 6.27
CA TYR A 28 5.61 -1.94 7.13
C TYR A 28 5.66 -0.62 6.37
N TYR A 29 6.66 -0.44 5.50
CA TYR A 29 6.78 0.74 4.65
C TYR A 29 5.56 0.95 3.76
N LEU A 30 5.15 -0.10 3.04
CA LEU A 30 3.97 -0.03 2.16
C LEU A 30 2.68 0.18 2.94
N MET A 31 2.55 -0.42 4.12
CA MET A 31 1.40 -0.18 5.00
C MET A 31 1.34 1.27 5.49
N GLU A 32 2.48 1.88 5.84
CA GLU A 32 2.53 3.28 6.24
C GLU A 32 2.16 4.21 5.07
N GLN A 33 2.68 3.94 3.86
CA GLN A 33 2.31 4.69 2.67
C GLN A 33 0.81 4.58 2.37
N LEU A 34 0.28 3.36 2.36
CA LEU A 34 -1.14 3.11 2.14
C LEU A 34 -2.01 3.82 3.19
N HIS A 35 -1.57 3.85 4.45
CA HIS A 35 -2.29 4.57 5.50
C HIS A 35 -2.35 6.08 5.24
N LYS A 36 -1.27 6.69 4.76
CA LYS A 36 -1.27 8.11 4.37
C LYS A 36 -2.25 8.37 3.22
N TYR A 37 -2.34 7.45 2.26
CA TYR A 37 -3.30 7.57 1.17
C TYR A 37 -4.75 7.45 1.66
N ILE A 38 -5.06 6.47 2.52
CA ILE A 38 -6.39 6.33 3.13
C ILE A 38 -6.80 7.61 3.89
N GLN A 39 -5.92 8.15 4.73
CA GLN A 39 -6.20 9.38 5.48
C GLN A 39 -6.51 10.57 4.56
N ALA A 40 -5.79 10.70 3.45
CA ALA A 40 -6.01 11.77 2.50
C ALA A 40 -7.32 11.56 1.70
N ILE A 41 -7.69 10.33 1.35
CA ILE A 41 -9.00 10.02 0.74
C ILE A 41 -10.12 10.36 1.73
N GLU A 42 -10.03 9.92 3.00
CA GLU A 42 -11.01 10.23 4.04
C GLU A 42 -11.16 11.74 4.27
N ALA A 43 -10.06 12.49 4.24
CA ALA A 43 -10.09 13.94 4.38
C ALA A 43 -10.81 14.61 3.19
N GLN A 44 -10.62 14.10 1.98
CA GLN A 44 -11.33 14.57 0.77
C GLN A 44 -12.81 14.20 0.82
N LEU A 45 -13.14 13.01 1.31
CA LEU A 45 -14.52 12.53 1.47
C LEU A 45 -15.28 13.41 2.47
N LYS A 46 -14.72 13.66 3.67
CA LYS A 46 -15.29 14.56 4.68
C LYS A 46 -15.47 15.99 4.17
N LYS A 47 -14.57 16.47 3.30
CA LYS A 47 -14.68 17.81 2.71
C LYS A 47 -15.79 17.87 1.66
N SER A 48 -15.93 16.83 0.85
CA SER A 48 -16.94 16.74 -0.21
C SER A 48 -18.34 16.57 0.37
N GLU A 49 -18.50 15.74 1.42
CA GLU A 49 -19.76 15.58 2.15
C GLU A 49 -20.30 16.90 2.73
N LYS A 50 -19.42 17.77 3.24
CA LYS A 50 -19.80 19.09 3.77
C LYS A 50 -20.24 20.07 2.68
N ASN A 51 -19.80 19.88 1.45
CA ASN A 51 -20.04 20.79 0.33
C ASN A 51 -21.16 20.32 -0.61
N ASN A 52 -21.73 19.14 -0.37
CA ASN A 52 -22.79 18.51 -1.17
C ASN A 52 -23.97 19.44 -1.48
N LYS A 53 -23.90 20.11 -2.62
CA LYS A 53 -24.97 20.99 -3.12
C LYS A 53 -25.38 20.64 -4.55
N THR A 54 -24.62 19.80 -5.25
CA THR A 54 -24.81 19.52 -6.67
C THR A 54 -24.68 18.02 -6.99
N ASP A 55 -25.31 17.55 -8.07
CA ASP A 55 -25.16 16.14 -8.53
C ASP A 55 -23.72 15.78 -8.92
N ASN A 56 -22.91 16.74 -9.38
CA ASN A 56 -21.47 16.52 -9.63
C ASN A 56 -20.70 16.17 -8.33
N ASP A 57 -21.14 16.66 -7.18
CA ASP A 57 -20.52 16.35 -5.89
C ASP A 57 -20.82 14.91 -5.48
N ARG A 58 -21.99 14.36 -5.85
CA ARG A 58 -22.36 12.96 -5.59
C ARG A 58 -21.48 11.99 -6.36
N GLN A 59 -21.26 12.22 -7.66
CA GLN A 59 -20.36 11.40 -8.48
C GLN A 59 -18.93 11.43 -7.90
N THR A 60 -18.46 12.59 -7.49
CA THR A 60 -17.13 12.75 -6.87
C THR A 60 -17.02 11.96 -5.55
N ILE A 61 -18.09 11.92 -4.76
CA ILE A 61 -18.13 11.13 -3.52
C ILE A 61 -18.13 9.63 -3.82
N GLU A 62 -18.90 9.17 -4.80
CA GLU A 62 -18.91 7.76 -5.22
C GLU A 62 -17.53 7.32 -5.72
N GLU A 63 -16.85 8.15 -6.52
CA GLU A 63 -15.47 7.90 -6.96
C GLU A 63 -14.50 7.81 -5.77
N LEU A 64 -14.58 8.74 -4.82
CA LEU A 64 -13.74 8.72 -3.61
C LEU A 64 -14.02 7.52 -2.71
N GLN A 65 -15.28 7.09 -2.60
CA GLN A 65 -15.67 5.87 -1.89
C GLN A 65 -15.09 4.63 -2.57
N SER A 66 -15.16 4.54 -3.90
CA SER A 66 -14.58 3.43 -4.65
C SER A 66 -13.05 3.35 -4.47
N LEU A 67 -12.36 4.49 -4.44
CA LEU A 67 -10.92 4.57 -4.18
C LEU A 67 -10.58 4.15 -2.75
N HIS A 68 -11.42 4.53 -1.78
CA HIS A 68 -11.27 4.11 -0.39
C HIS A 68 -11.40 2.58 -0.26
N ASP A 69 -12.42 1.99 -0.88
CA ASP A 69 -12.65 0.55 -0.82
C ASP A 69 -11.51 -0.22 -1.49
N TYR A 70 -11.02 0.25 -2.64
CA TYR A 70 -9.85 -0.33 -3.29
C TYR A 70 -8.58 -0.24 -2.42
N ALA A 71 -8.36 0.89 -1.73
CA ALA A 71 -7.26 1.02 -0.79
C ALA A 71 -7.38 0.03 0.39
N MET A 72 -8.60 -0.25 0.87
CA MET A 72 -8.85 -1.24 1.92
C MET A 72 -8.61 -2.68 1.44
N GLU A 73 -8.92 -2.99 0.18
CA GLU A 73 -8.58 -4.29 -0.42
C GLU A 73 -7.06 -4.49 -0.49
N ILE A 74 -6.30 -3.48 -0.94
CA ILE A 74 -4.83 -3.53 -0.97
C ILE A 74 -4.28 -3.72 0.45
N ARG A 75 -4.88 -3.06 1.45
CA ARG A 75 -4.49 -3.22 2.86
C ARG A 75 -4.67 -4.66 3.33
N ALA A 76 -5.80 -5.27 3.01
CA ALA A 76 -6.08 -6.67 3.33
C ALA A 76 -5.10 -7.61 2.60
N TYR A 77 -4.78 -7.33 1.34
CA TYR A 77 -3.82 -8.08 0.56
C TYR A 77 -2.41 -8.05 1.18
N ILE A 78 -1.90 -6.86 1.52
CA ILE A 78 -0.59 -6.70 2.16
C ILE A 78 -0.55 -7.44 3.51
N MET A 79 -1.61 -7.30 4.33
CA MET A 79 -1.68 -7.99 5.62
C MET A 79 -1.69 -9.52 5.48
N GLY A 80 -2.48 -10.05 4.54
CA GLY A 80 -2.62 -11.50 4.31
C GLY A 80 -1.38 -12.16 3.70
N ARG A 81 -0.48 -11.37 3.09
CA ARG A 81 0.72 -11.90 2.46
C ARG A 81 1.72 -12.44 3.50
N LYS A 82 2.05 -13.73 3.38
CA LYS A 82 3.07 -14.40 4.19
C LYS A 82 4.45 -14.08 3.62
N ILE A 83 5.33 -13.55 4.45
CA ILE A 83 6.73 -13.29 4.10
C ILE A 83 7.47 -14.63 4.20
N GLY A 84 7.91 -15.16 3.06
CA GLY A 84 8.71 -16.38 3.03
C GLY A 84 10.04 -16.15 3.75
N ARG A 85 10.53 -17.14 4.50
CA ARG A 85 11.90 -17.09 5.06
C ARG A 85 12.90 -17.01 3.91
N LYS A 86 13.64 -15.90 3.81
CA LYS A 86 14.81 -15.79 2.91
C LYS A 86 15.80 -16.88 3.29
N ARG A 87 15.97 -17.89 2.43
CA ARG A 87 17.05 -18.87 2.55
C ARG A 87 18.28 -18.27 1.86
N TYR A 88 19.14 -17.63 2.64
CA TYR A 88 20.47 -17.32 2.16
C TYR A 88 21.23 -18.64 2.09
N GLY A 89 21.44 -19.17 0.88
CA GLY A 89 22.34 -20.30 0.67
C GLY A 89 23.75 -19.86 0.97
N LEU A 90 24.19 -19.98 2.23
CA LEU A 90 25.58 -19.78 2.59
C LEU A 90 26.35 -21.00 2.09
N PHE A 91 26.84 -20.95 0.85
CA PHE A 91 27.80 -21.93 0.36
C PHE A 91 29.15 -21.60 0.98
N VAL A 92 29.42 -22.18 2.15
CA VAL A 92 30.77 -22.17 2.74
C VAL A 92 31.52 -23.34 2.11
N GLU A 93 32.26 -23.06 1.05
CA GLU A 93 33.23 -24.01 0.51
C GLU A 93 34.51 -23.86 1.34
N TYR A 94 34.74 -24.82 2.24
CA TYR A 94 35.98 -24.88 3.01
C TYR A 94 37.10 -25.39 2.07
N PRO A 95 38.26 -24.72 2.01
CA PRO A 95 39.39 -25.24 1.25
C PRO A 95 39.86 -26.59 1.83
N GLU A 96 40.26 -27.51 0.95
CA GLU A 96 40.82 -28.80 1.34
C GLU A 96 42.01 -28.60 2.29
N GLY A 97 41.90 -29.10 3.52
CA GLY A 97 42.97 -29.02 4.54
C GLY A 97 42.66 -28.19 5.79
N TYR A 98 41.44 -27.66 5.95
CA TYR A 98 41.02 -26.99 7.19
C TYR A 98 40.56 -28.03 8.23
N ASP A 99 41.51 -28.69 8.90
CA ASP A 99 41.26 -29.34 10.19
C ASP A 99 41.29 -28.26 11.29
N GLY A 100 40.24 -28.22 12.11
CA GLY A 100 39.96 -27.15 13.08
C GLY A 100 40.99 -26.94 14.19
#